data_AF-A0A075GNZ5-F1
#
_entry.id   AF-A0A075GNZ5-F1
#
_cell.length_a   1.000
_cell.length_b   1.000
_cell.length_c   1.000
_cell.angle_alpha   90.00
_cell.angle_beta   90.00
_cell.angle_gamma   90.00
#
_symmetry.space_group_name_H-M   'P 1'
#
loop_
_entity.id
_entity.type
_entity.pdbx_description
1 polymer ?
#
loop_
_entity_poly.entity_id
_entity_poly.type
_entity_poly.pdbx_seq_one_letter_code
_entity_poly.pdbx_strand_id
1 'polypeptide(L)'
;LYKDVYPERLDEVILPDGYVHSTAGGAPVVIGTVGDDDRSWKWYDPTKFGDKMRRIRGDRPAPTIVAHLAKDGYMFIHPYEDRTITVREAARFQSFPDSFDLSAGGENPISSQFRQVGNAVPPILAEALGSCLLKAMGSLEEFGDLI
;
A
#
# COMPACT_ATOMS: atom_id res chain seq x y z
N LEU A 1 -4.07 -13.68 6.91
CA LEU A 1 -5.10 -12.62 7.06
C LEU A 1 -4.66 -11.67 8.17
N TYR A 2 -5.05 -10.39 8.14
CA TYR A 2 -4.52 -9.37 9.06
C TYR A 2 -5.16 -9.45 10.45
N LYS A 3 -4.38 -9.18 11.50
CA LYS A 3 -4.79 -9.30 12.93
C LYS A 3 -5.91 -8.35 13.38
N ASP A 4 -5.92 -7.09 12.95
CA ASP A 4 -7.00 -6.13 13.25
C ASP A 4 -8.29 -6.34 12.44
N VAL A 5 -8.24 -7.05 11.30
CA VAL A 5 -9.41 -7.25 10.42
C VAL A 5 -10.05 -8.61 10.69
N TYR A 6 -9.22 -9.64 10.84
CA TYR A 6 -9.66 -11.03 11.04
C TYR A 6 -8.78 -11.71 12.10
N PRO A 7 -8.87 -11.28 13.38
CA PRO A 7 -8.03 -11.82 14.45
C PRO A 7 -8.18 -13.33 14.63
N GLU A 8 -9.40 -13.84 14.50
CA GLU A 8 -9.74 -15.26 14.59
C GLU A 8 -9.25 -16.09 13.39
N ARG A 9 -8.86 -15.46 12.27
CA ARG A 9 -8.42 -16.14 11.04
C ARG A 9 -6.91 -16.02 10.82
N LEU A 10 -6.16 -15.62 11.84
CA LEU A 10 -4.71 -15.45 11.74
C LEU A 10 -3.96 -16.76 11.47
N ASP A 11 -4.47 -17.86 12.02
CA ASP A 11 -3.91 -19.20 11.85
C ASP A 11 -4.44 -19.91 10.59
N GLU A 12 -5.39 -19.28 9.87
CA GLU A 12 -5.85 -19.81 8.59
C GLU A 12 -4.77 -19.62 7.52
N VAL A 13 -4.22 -20.74 7.08
CA VAL A 13 -3.23 -20.81 6.00
C VAL A 13 -3.92 -21.41 4.78
N ILE A 14 -4.16 -20.56 3.78
CA ILE A 14 -4.69 -20.99 2.47
C ILE A 14 -3.48 -21.15 1.54
N LEU A 15 -3.26 -22.38 1.06
CA LEU A 15 -2.19 -22.71 0.14
C LEU A 15 -2.77 -23.28 -1.16
N PRO A 16 -2.16 -22.99 -2.33
CA PRO A 16 -2.49 -23.69 -3.56
C PRO A 16 -2.20 -25.18 -3.45
N ASP A 17 -2.81 -25.98 -4.31
CA ASP A 17 -2.52 -27.41 -4.40
C ASP A 17 -1.03 -27.66 -4.66
N GLY A 18 -0.46 -28.65 -3.96
CA GLY A 18 0.98 -28.97 -4.03
C GLY A 18 1.86 -28.17 -3.06
N TYR A 19 1.29 -27.27 -2.25
CA TYR A 19 2.03 -26.54 -1.21
C TYR A 19 1.61 -27.01 0.19
N VAL A 20 2.58 -27.18 1.07
CA VAL A 20 2.40 -27.65 2.45
C VAL A 20 3.07 -26.69 3.42
N HIS A 21 2.34 -26.30 4.47
CA HIS A 21 2.91 -25.55 5.59
C HIS A 21 3.66 -26.51 6.52
N SER A 22 4.93 -26.23 6.79
CA SER A 22 5.82 -27.04 7.62
C SER A 22 6.64 -26.15 8.55
N THR A 23 7.41 -26.76 9.45
CA THR A 23 8.34 -26.05 10.33
C THR A 23 9.75 -26.56 10.08
N ALA A 24 10.66 -25.67 9.67
CA ALA A 24 12.07 -26.00 9.46
C ALA A 24 12.93 -25.10 10.34
N GLY A 25 13.76 -25.69 11.21
CA GLY A 25 14.62 -24.94 12.13
C GLY A 25 13.86 -24.04 13.11
N GLY A 26 12.62 -24.39 13.47
CA GLY A 26 11.77 -23.60 14.38
C GLY A 26 11.09 -22.39 13.74
N ALA A 27 11.20 -22.20 12.42
CA ALA A 27 10.49 -21.16 11.68
C ALA A 27 9.43 -21.78 10.76
N PRO A 28 8.27 -21.11 10.58
CA PRO A 28 7.26 -21.56 9.64
C PRO A 28 7.80 -21.42 8.20
N VAL A 29 7.65 -22.50 7.43
CA VAL A 29 8.04 -22.56 6.02
C VAL A 29 6.91 -23.15 5.20
N VAL A 30 6.79 -22.69 3.96
CA VAL A 30 5.93 -23.33 2.96
C VAL A 30 6.83 -24.11 2.02
N ILE A 31 6.53 -25.39 1.81
CA ILE A 31 7.24 -26.27 0.89
C ILE A 31 6.30 -26.55 -0.26
N GLY A 32 6.80 -26.46 -1.49
CA GLY A 32 6.01 -26.77 -2.67
C GLY A 32 6.88 -26.91 -3.90
N THR A 33 6.32 -27.53 -4.93
CA THR A 33 6.99 -27.75 -6.20
C THR A 33 6.56 -26.65 -7.18
N VAL A 34 7.52 -25.94 -7.77
CA VAL A 34 7.23 -24.97 -8.85
C VAL A 34 8.03 -25.38 -10.07
N GLY A 35 7.35 -26.06 -11.00
CA GLY A 35 8.01 -26.77 -12.09
C GLY A 35 8.62 -28.08 -11.59
N ASP A 36 9.83 -28.40 -12.06
CA ASP A 36 10.56 -29.62 -11.66
C ASP A 36 11.42 -29.42 -10.40
N ASP A 37 11.45 -28.21 -9.83
CA ASP A 37 12.30 -27.88 -8.68
C ASP A 37 11.49 -27.82 -7.37
N ASP A 38 11.96 -28.58 -6.37
CA ASP A 38 11.53 -28.45 -4.97
C ASP A 38 12.04 -27.12 -4.40
N ARG A 39 11.11 -26.30 -3.90
CA ARG A 39 11.44 -25.02 -3.28
C ARG A 39 10.81 -24.90 -1.90
N SER A 40 11.50 -24.16 -1.03
CA SER A 40 11.01 -23.80 0.30
C SER A 40 11.01 -22.28 0.45
N TRP A 41 9.88 -21.74 0.88
CA TRP A 41 9.71 -20.31 1.15
C TRP A 41 9.55 -20.08 2.65
N LYS A 42 10.24 -19.07 3.17
CA LYS A 42 10.04 -18.64 4.55
C LYS A 42 8.68 -17.97 4.66
N TRP A 43 7.87 -18.42 5.61
CA TRP A 43 6.60 -17.80 5.92
C TRP A 43 6.79 -16.73 7.00
N TYR A 44 6.05 -15.62 6.89
CA TYR A 44 6.06 -14.63 7.96
C TYR A 44 5.23 -15.14 9.14
N ASP A 45 5.82 -15.09 10.33
CA ASP A 45 5.11 -15.38 11.57
C ASP A 45 4.00 -14.33 11.79
N PRO A 46 2.71 -14.69 11.71
CA PRO A 46 1.61 -13.74 11.82
C PRO A 46 1.49 -13.14 13.23
N THR A 47 2.08 -13.77 14.24
CA THR A 47 2.09 -13.23 15.61
C THR A 47 3.08 -12.08 15.76
N LYS A 48 4.19 -12.12 15.00
CA LYS A 48 5.24 -11.09 15.01
C LYS A 48 5.03 -10.03 13.93
N PHE A 49 4.54 -10.45 12.76
CA PHE A 49 4.32 -9.62 11.58
C PHE A 49 2.83 -9.56 11.26
N GLY A 50 2.05 -9.06 12.23
CA GLY A 50 0.59 -8.97 12.12
C GLY A 50 0.11 -8.04 11.02
N ASP A 51 1.03 -7.30 10.38
CA ASP A 51 0.76 -6.35 9.32
C ASP A 51 1.10 -6.79 7.90
N LYS A 52 1.78 -7.92 7.74
CA LYS A 52 2.06 -8.47 6.41
C LYS A 52 0.80 -9.07 5.78
N MET A 53 0.69 -8.95 4.46
CA MET A 53 -0.47 -9.38 3.67
C MET A 53 -1.80 -8.77 4.14
N ARG A 54 -1.78 -7.47 4.47
CA ARG A 54 -2.95 -6.68 4.85
C ARG A 54 -3.79 -6.28 3.64
N ARG A 55 -5.10 -6.55 3.71
CA ARG A 55 -6.10 -5.85 2.88
C ARG A 55 -6.49 -4.52 3.51
N ILE A 56 -6.54 -3.48 2.69
CA ILE A 56 -7.10 -2.19 3.09
C ILE A 56 -8.58 -2.38 3.40
N ARG A 57 -9.06 -1.73 4.45
CA ARG A 57 -10.47 -1.72 4.82
C ARG A 57 -11.22 -0.70 3.97
N GLY A 58 -12.26 -1.13 3.25
CA GLY A 58 -13.11 -0.23 2.47
C GLY A 58 -14.00 0.69 3.31
N ASP A 59 -14.21 0.33 4.60
CA ASP A 59 -15.08 1.03 5.54
C ASP A 59 -14.34 1.97 6.50
N ARG A 60 -13.01 2.08 6.39
CA ARG A 60 -12.15 2.86 7.29
C ARG A 60 -11.15 3.69 6.49
N PRO A 61 -10.57 4.73 7.10
CA PRO A 61 -9.43 5.43 6.50
C PRO A 61 -8.30 4.44 6.15
N ALA A 62 -7.69 4.65 4.99
CA ALA A 62 -6.55 3.86 4.57
C ALA A 62 -5.34 4.09 5.49
N PRO A 63 -4.46 3.09 5.66
CA PRO A 63 -3.15 3.32 6.26
C PRO A 63 -2.35 4.36 5.47
N THR A 64 -1.41 5.03 6.14
CA THR A 64 -0.53 6.04 5.53
C THR A 64 0.19 5.46 4.31
N ILE A 65 0.02 6.08 3.15
CA ILE A 65 0.75 5.71 1.93
C ILE A 65 2.23 6.05 2.12
N VAL A 66 3.09 5.05 1.92
CA VAL A 66 4.55 5.19 2.10
C VAL A 66 5.28 4.99 0.79
N ALA A 67 6.42 5.66 0.62
CA ALA A 67 7.28 5.47 -0.56
C ALA A 67 7.83 4.04 -0.70
N HIS A 68 7.82 3.24 0.37
CA HIS A 68 8.21 1.83 0.34
C HIS A 68 7.26 0.97 -0.52
N LEU A 69 6.07 1.47 -0.86
CA LEU A 69 5.15 0.82 -1.80
C LEU A 69 5.79 0.54 -3.17
N ALA A 70 6.87 1.26 -3.49
CA ALA A 70 7.72 1.03 -4.66
C ALA A 70 8.48 -0.32 -4.65
N LYS A 71 8.60 -0.97 -3.49
CA LYS A 71 9.30 -2.25 -3.29
C LYS A 71 8.34 -3.38 -2.92
N ASP A 72 7.53 -3.19 -1.88
CA ASP A 72 6.56 -4.19 -1.45
C ASP A 72 5.19 -3.58 -1.13
N GLY A 73 4.14 -4.26 -1.58
CA GLY A 73 2.74 -3.86 -1.38
C GLY A 73 2.03 -4.64 -0.28
N TYR A 74 2.77 -5.32 0.59
CA TYR A 74 2.21 -6.29 1.53
C TYR A 74 1.21 -5.68 2.53
N MET A 75 1.26 -4.36 2.77
CA MET A 75 0.31 -3.68 3.66
C MET A 75 -0.87 -3.02 2.91
N PHE A 76 -0.86 -3.07 1.58
CA PHE A 76 -1.75 -2.30 0.71
C PHE A 76 -2.38 -3.21 -0.36
N ILE A 77 -2.97 -4.31 0.08
CA ILE A 77 -3.79 -5.18 -0.78
C ILE A 77 -5.17 -4.53 -0.96
N HIS A 78 -5.69 -4.56 -2.18
CA HIS A 78 -6.99 -4.01 -2.51
C HIS A 78 -8.09 -4.64 -1.63
N PRO A 79 -9.09 -3.87 -1.16
CA PRO A 79 -10.16 -4.37 -0.29
C PRO A 79 -10.91 -5.57 -0.86
N TYR A 80 -11.14 -5.58 -2.18
CA TYR A 80 -12.04 -6.53 -2.84
C TYR A 80 -11.38 -7.38 -3.93
N GLU A 81 -10.13 -7.11 -4.29
CA GLU A 81 -9.44 -7.78 -5.42
C GLU A 81 -8.13 -8.40 -4.95
N ASP A 82 -7.73 -9.52 -5.54
CA ASP A 82 -6.53 -10.28 -5.17
C ASP A 82 -5.25 -9.66 -5.75
N ARG A 83 -5.06 -8.36 -5.53
CA ARG A 83 -3.89 -7.59 -5.97
C ARG A 83 -3.54 -6.47 -4.99
N THR A 84 -2.33 -5.93 -5.11
CA THR A 84 -1.97 -4.68 -4.43
C THR A 84 -2.63 -3.48 -5.10
N ILE A 85 -2.73 -2.36 -4.39
CA ILE A 85 -3.23 -1.12 -4.98
C ILE A 85 -2.33 -0.62 -6.11
N THR A 86 -2.93 0.04 -7.08
CA THR A 86 -2.24 0.71 -8.18
C THR A 86 -1.67 2.05 -7.75
N VAL A 87 -0.78 2.62 -8.58
CA VAL A 87 -0.27 4.00 -8.39
C VAL A 87 -1.42 5.00 -8.31
N ARG A 88 -2.44 4.86 -9.17
CA ARG A 88 -3.59 5.78 -9.19
C ARG A 88 -4.43 5.68 -7.91
N GLU A 89 -4.67 4.48 -7.40
CA GLU A 89 -5.36 4.29 -6.12
C GLU A 89 -4.55 4.90 -4.97
N ALA A 90 -3.23 4.70 -4.94
CA ALA A 90 -2.36 5.34 -3.96
C ALA A 90 -2.40 6.88 -4.06
N ALA A 91 -2.44 7.43 -5.29
CA ALA A 91 -2.52 8.87 -5.53
C ALA A 91 -3.83 9.46 -5.03
N ARG A 92 -4.95 8.76 -5.18
CA ARG A 92 -6.26 9.18 -4.64
C ARG A 92 -6.25 9.23 -3.12
N PHE A 93 -5.60 8.28 -2.44
CA PHE A 93 -5.42 8.35 -0.98
C PHE A 93 -4.60 9.58 -0.57
N GLN A 94 -3.67 10.03 -1.41
CA GLN A 94 -2.92 11.27 -1.23
C GLN A 94 -3.66 12.50 -1.76
N SER A 95 -4.95 12.42 -2.08
CA SER A 95 -5.77 13.53 -2.61
C SER A 95 -5.30 14.15 -3.93
N PHE A 96 -4.50 13.43 -4.73
CA PHE A 96 -4.18 13.89 -6.07
C PHE A 96 -5.42 13.86 -6.96
N PRO A 97 -5.64 14.89 -7.80
CA PRO A 97 -6.68 14.83 -8.81
C PRO A 97 -6.35 13.74 -9.83
N ASP A 98 -7.38 13.09 -10.38
CA ASP A 98 -7.22 11.99 -11.34
C ASP A 98 -6.50 12.42 -12.63
N SER A 99 -6.61 13.71 -12.99
CA SER A 99 -5.92 14.33 -14.12
C SER A 99 -4.44 14.58 -13.88
N PHE A 100 -3.94 14.47 -12.64
CA PHE A 100 -2.52 14.70 -12.34
C PHE A 100 -1.66 13.62 -12.98
N ASP A 101 -0.70 14.04 -13.80
CA ASP A 101 0.24 13.13 -14.44
C ASP A 101 1.35 12.73 -13.45
N LEU A 102 1.44 11.43 -13.20
CA LEU A 102 2.45 10.80 -12.34
C LEU A 102 3.50 10.07 -13.18
N SER A 103 3.53 10.28 -14.49
CA SER A 103 4.49 9.63 -15.37
C SER A 103 5.92 9.83 -14.88
N ALA A 104 6.71 8.75 -14.98
CA ALA A 104 8.09 8.74 -14.54
C ALA A 104 8.92 8.07 -15.64
N GLY A 105 10.04 8.69 -16.00
CA GLY A 105 11.01 8.08 -16.91
C GLY A 105 11.89 7.03 -16.23
N GLY A 106 12.78 6.42 -17.02
CA GLY A 106 13.83 5.52 -16.55
C GLY A 106 13.46 4.04 -16.53
N GLU A 107 14.34 3.22 -15.96
CA GLU A 107 14.28 1.75 -16.02
C GLU A 107 13.13 1.13 -15.19
N ASN A 108 12.70 1.81 -14.12
CA ASN A 108 11.61 1.35 -13.25
C ASN A 108 10.54 2.44 -13.04
N PRO A 109 9.71 2.73 -14.07
CA PRO A 109 8.72 3.79 -13.99
C PRO A 109 7.79 3.62 -12.80
N ILE A 110 7.15 2.46 -12.65
CA ILE A 110 6.13 2.19 -11.61
C ILE A 110 6.66 2.44 -10.19
N SER A 111 7.84 1.91 -9.86
CA SER A 111 8.47 2.12 -8.55
C SER A 111 8.76 3.61 -8.29
N SER A 112 9.19 4.34 -9.32
CA SER A 112 9.39 5.80 -9.22
C SER A 112 8.07 6.53 -8.99
N GLN A 113 6.98 6.14 -9.64
CA GLN A 113 5.66 6.74 -9.42
C GLN A 113 5.16 6.52 -7.99
N PHE A 114 5.27 5.29 -7.47
CA PHE A 114 4.94 5.00 -6.07
C PHE A 114 5.79 5.82 -5.10
N ARG A 115 7.08 6.02 -5.40
CA ARG A 115 7.95 6.86 -4.57
C ARG A 115 7.52 8.33 -4.62
N GLN A 116 7.13 8.85 -5.77
CA GLN A 116 6.58 10.21 -5.90
C GLN A 116 5.33 10.38 -5.05
N VAL A 117 4.35 9.49 -5.20
CA VAL A 117 3.10 9.52 -4.43
C VAL A 117 3.35 9.36 -2.93
N GLY A 118 4.21 8.42 -2.52
CA GLY A 118 4.47 8.14 -1.11
C GLY A 118 5.28 9.22 -0.39
N ASN A 119 6.08 10.01 -1.11
CA ASN A 119 6.84 11.13 -0.54
C ASN A 119 6.10 12.48 -0.65
N ALA A 120 5.04 12.56 -1.43
CA ALA A 120 4.31 13.80 -1.65
C ALA A 120 3.52 14.23 -0.40
N VAL A 121 3.35 15.55 -0.28
CA VAL A 121 2.33 16.14 0.60
C VAL A 121 0.98 16.10 -0.12
N PRO A 122 -0.11 15.68 0.54
CA PRO A 122 -1.43 15.66 -0.08
C PRO A 122 -1.84 17.05 -0.62
N PRO A 123 -2.30 17.19 -1.89
CA PRO A 123 -2.69 18.48 -2.44
C PRO A 123 -3.74 19.26 -1.63
N ILE A 124 -4.77 18.58 -1.10
CA ILE A 124 -5.79 19.24 -0.27
C ILE A 124 -5.17 19.82 1.02
N LEU A 125 -4.18 19.14 1.60
CA LEU A 125 -3.47 19.65 2.77
C LEU A 125 -2.60 20.86 2.40
N ALA A 126 -1.92 20.80 1.26
CA ALA A 126 -1.11 21.91 0.76
C ALA A 126 -1.96 23.16 0.46
N GLU A 127 -3.14 22.98 -0.13
CA GLU A 127 -4.12 24.05 -0.39
C GLU A 127 -4.59 24.73 0.90
N ALA A 128 -4.97 23.93 1.92
CA ALA A 128 -5.39 24.44 3.21
C ALA A 128 -4.27 25.25 3.89
N LEU A 129 -3.03 24.77 3.83
CA LEU A 129 -1.86 25.48 4.36
C LEU A 129 -1.59 26.78 3.59
N GLY A 130 -1.62 26.74 2.26
CA GLY A 130 -1.44 27.93 1.41
C GLY A 130 -2.49 29.00 1.68
N SER A 131 -3.76 28.59 1.84
CA SER A 131 -4.86 29.50 2.19
C SER A 131 -4.64 30.19 3.53
N CYS A 132 -4.17 29.46 4.54
CA CYS A 132 -3.83 30.04 5.84
C CYS A 132 -2.65 31.01 5.76
N LEU A 133 -1.64 30.71 4.95
CA LEU A 133 -0.48 31.57 4.74
C LEU A 133 -0.88 32.89 4.06
N LEU A 134 -1.69 32.83 2.98
CA LEU A 134 -2.19 34.01 2.28
C LEU A 134 -3.03 34.91 3.19
N LYS A 135 -3.87 34.31 4.04
CA LYS A 135 -4.63 35.03 5.09
C LYS A 135 -3.70 35.77 6.05
N ALA A 136 -2.67 35.09 6.53
CA ALA A 136 -1.71 35.68 7.46
C ALA A 136 -0.89 36.81 6.81
N MET A 137 -0.66 36.74 5.50
CA MET A 137 0.02 37.77 4.71
C MET A 137 -0.88 38.94 4.29
N GLY A 138 -2.21 38.85 4.50
CA GLY A 138 -3.17 39.89 4.15
C GLY A 138 -3.54 39.94 2.66
N SER A 139 -3.37 38.84 1.92
CA SER A 139 -3.50 38.80 0.44
C SER A 139 -4.80 38.16 -0.08
N LEU A 140 -5.90 38.17 0.67
CA LEU A 140 -7.18 37.63 0.18
C LEU A 140 -8.07 38.71 -0.42
N GLU A 141 -7.76 39.10 -1.64
CA GLU A 141 -8.76 39.37 -2.67
C GLU A 141 -8.39 38.43 -3.84
N GLU A 142 -9.33 37.68 -4.42
CA GLU A 142 -9.16 36.86 -5.66
C GLU A 142 -8.50 35.45 -5.60
N PHE A 143 -9.04 34.50 -4.82
CA PHE A 143 -8.74 33.06 -5.07
C PHE A 143 -9.99 32.19 -5.29
N GLY A 144 -11.18 32.79 -5.26
CA GLY A 144 -12.45 32.05 -5.35
C GLY A 144 -12.87 31.60 -6.76
N ASP A 145 -12.23 32.10 -7.82
CA ASP A 145 -12.78 32.03 -9.18
C ASP A 145 -11.98 31.14 -10.15
N LEU A 146 -11.11 30.23 -9.67
CA LEU A 146 -10.19 29.50 -10.57
C LEU A 146 -10.22 27.96 -10.46
N ILE A 147 -11.34 27.37 -10.07
CA ILE A 147 -11.57 25.91 -10.18
C ILE A 147 -12.94 25.62 -10.79
#